data_AF-A0A961WGY8-F1
#
_entry.id   AF-A0A961WGY8-F1
#
_cell.length_a   1.000
_cell.length_b   1.000
_cell.length_c   1.000
_cell.angle_alpha   90.00
_cell.angle_beta   90.00
_cell.angle_gamma   90.00
#
_symmetry.space_group_name_H-M   'P 1'
#
loop_
_entity.id
_entity.type
_entity.pdbx_description
1 polymer ?
#
loop_
_entity_poly.entity_id
_entity_poly.type
_entity_poly.pdbx_seq_one_letter_code
_entity_poly.pdbx_strand_id
1 'polypeptide(L)'
;MVEAAVMDMVQTHAHKVPLLLAGPKAKDAAEAVISLGMRAEALDGGIGKASTIKMCRSVFMKGLSAIMLECAMAADTAGATDEILASINKTYPGIDWKQAFTRTLKGASIHAGRRAGEMKEVAATLEELGVAPLMSLATSARLQDAADIGLRAVAEANPPETLEDILANVREARSGRADAAE
;
A
#
# COMPACT_ATOMS: atom_id res chain seq x y z
N MET A 1 -30.56 -0.71 2.02
CA MET A 1 -29.22 -0.59 2.64
C MET A 1 -28.19 -0.53 1.53
N VAL A 2 -27.11 0.22 1.74
CA VAL A 2 -25.98 0.35 0.80
C VAL A 2 -24.70 0.33 1.61
N GLU A 3 -23.70 -0.39 1.12
CA GLU A 3 -22.32 -0.38 1.58
C GLU A 3 -21.48 0.31 0.49
N ALA A 4 -20.45 1.07 0.90
CA ALA A 4 -19.52 1.70 -0.02
C ALA A 4 -18.06 1.39 0.36
N ALA A 5 -17.24 1.04 -0.63
CA ALA A 5 -15.80 0.87 -0.49
C ALA A 5 -15.05 1.89 -1.35
N VAL A 6 -14.22 2.71 -0.69
CA VAL A 6 -13.29 3.65 -1.34
C VAL A 6 -12.07 2.87 -1.85
N MET A 7 -11.81 2.94 -3.17
CA MET A 7 -10.83 2.07 -3.83
C MET A 7 -9.47 2.72 -4.11
N ASP A 8 -9.36 4.03 -3.94
CA ASP A 8 -8.12 4.79 -4.16
C ASP A 8 -7.99 5.98 -3.20
N MET A 9 -6.92 6.77 -3.33
CA MET A 9 -6.63 7.91 -2.47
C MET A 9 -7.59 9.07 -2.73
N VAL A 10 -8.31 9.48 -1.68
CA VAL A 10 -9.23 10.64 -1.72
C VAL A 10 -8.47 11.93 -2.03
N GLN A 11 -7.25 12.10 -1.54
CA GLN A 11 -6.43 13.28 -1.79
C GLN A 11 -6.12 13.49 -3.27
N THR A 12 -6.01 12.41 -4.05
CA THR A 12 -5.71 12.46 -5.49
C THR A 12 -6.95 12.73 -6.33
N HIS A 13 -8.10 12.20 -5.93
CA HIS A 13 -9.31 12.17 -6.76
C HIS A 13 -10.48 13.02 -6.22
N ALA A 14 -10.38 13.53 -5.00
CA ALA A 14 -11.46 14.21 -4.28
C ALA A 14 -12.78 13.42 -4.35
N HIS A 15 -13.89 14.08 -4.67
CA HIS A 15 -15.22 13.47 -4.82
C HIS A 15 -15.32 12.46 -5.98
N LYS A 16 -14.30 12.36 -6.85
CA LYS A 16 -14.23 11.39 -7.95
C LYS A 16 -13.41 10.15 -7.63
N VAL A 17 -13.02 9.95 -6.36
CA VAL A 17 -12.38 8.72 -5.91
C VAL A 17 -13.26 7.51 -6.31
N PRO A 18 -12.71 6.44 -6.91
CA PRO A 18 -13.53 5.33 -7.34
C PRO A 18 -14.19 4.64 -6.13
N LEU A 19 -15.52 4.49 -6.20
CA LEU A 19 -16.32 3.79 -5.20
C LEU A 19 -16.88 2.49 -5.77
N LEU A 20 -16.81 1.41 -4.98
CA LEU A 20 -17.64 0.23 -5.19
C LEU A 20 -18.81 0.28 -4.21
N LEU A 21 -20.02 0.11 -4.72
CA LEU A 21 -21.25 0.07 -3.93
C LEU A 21 -21.85 -1.33 -3.95
N ALA A 22 -22.36 -1.81 -2.82
CA ALA A 22 -23.02 -3.11 -2.72
C ALA A 22 -24.28 -3.06 -1.84
N GLY A 23 -25.20 -4.01 -2.06
CA GLY A 23 -26.45 -4.15 -1.31
C GLY A 23 -27.71 -3.77 -2.11
N PRO A 24 -28.91 -3.93 -1.51
CA PRO A 24 -30.18 -3.87 -2.24
C PRO A 24 -30.48 -2.54 -2.95
N LYS A 25 -29.89 -1.43 -2.49
CA LYS A 25 -30.06 -0.10 -3.08
C LYS A 25 -28.79 0.43 -3.78
N ALA A 26 -27.82 -0.45 -4.08
CA ALA A 26 -26.54 -0.02 -4.65
C ALA A 26 -26.67 0.64 -6.02
N LYS A 27 -27.58 0.13 -6.88
CA LYS A 27 -27.84 0.70 -8.21
C LYS A 27 -28.42 2.11 -8.11
N ASP A 28 -29.51 2.28 -7.37
CA ASP A 28 -30.13 3.59 -7.11
C ASP A 28 -29.13 4.59 -6.51
N ALA A 29 -28.30 4.14 -5.55
CA ALA A 29 -27.29 4.98 -4.92
C ALA A 29 -26.17 5.36 -5.89
N ALA A 30 -25.71 4.45 -6.75
CA ALA A 30 -24.71 4.73 -7.76
C ALA A 30 -25.22 5.80 -8.74
N GLU A 31 -26.44 5.64 -9.26
CA GLU A 31 -27.08 6.61 -10.15
C GLU A 31 -27.16 8.00 -9.50
N ALA A 32 -27.61 8.06 -8.23
CA ALA A 32 -27.70 9.31 -7.49
C ALA A 32 -26.34 10.01 -7.35
N VAL A 33 -25.29 9.30 -6.90
CA VAL A 33 -23.97 9.95 -6.71
C VAL A 33 -23.26 10.26 -8.03
N ILE A 34 -23.48 9.47 -9.07
CA ILE A 34 -22.99 9.76 -10.43
C ILE A 34 -23.63 11.04 -10.96
N SER A 35 -24.93 11.27 -10.72
CA SER A 35 -25.60 12.51 -11.10
C SER A 35 -25.02 13.76 -10.41
N LEU A 36 -24.34 13.58 -9.26
CA LEU A 36 -23.61 14.61 -8.53
C LEU A 36 -22.14 14.73 -8.95
N GLY A 37 -21.72 14.03 -10.01
CA GLY A 37 -20.37 14.08 -10.55
C GLY A 37 -19.35 13.16 -9.87
N MET A 38 -19.78 12.25 -9.00
CA MET A 38 -18.92 11.23 -8.39
C MET A 38 -18.67 10.05 -9.33
N ARG A 39 -17.68 9.21 -9.00
CA ARG A 39 -17.38 7.97 -9.71
C ARG A 39 -17.73 6.76 -8.85
N ALA A 40 -18.80 6.05 -9.20
CA ALA A 40 -19.24 4.87 -8.48
C ALA A 40 -19.60 3.71 -9.42
N GLU A 41 -19.44 2.49 -8.93
CA GLU A 41 -19.85 1.26 -9.60
C GLU A 41 -20.70 0.43 -8.62
N ALA A 42 -21.92 0.07 -9.01
CA ALA A 42 -22.76 -0.82 -8.24
C ALA A 42 -22.44 -2.28 -8.60
N LEU A 43 -22.07 -3.06 -7.60
CA LEU A 43 -21.79 -4.47 -7.74
C LEU A 43 -23.08 -5.30 -7.59
N ASP A 44 -23.18 -6.37 -8.38
CA ASP A 44 -24.15 -7.42 -8.08
C ASP A 44 -23.69 -8.20 -6.83
N GLY A 45 -24.59 -8.36 -5.86
CA GLY A 45 -24.33 -9.07 -4.61
C GLY A 45 -24.93 -8.40 -3.38
N GLY A 46 -24.63 -9.00 -2.21
CA GLY A 46 -25.09 -8.53 -0.91
C GLY A 46 -24.12 -7.57 -0.23
N ILE A 47 -24.55 -7.11 0.95
CA ILE A 47 -23.72 -6.33 1.86
C ILE A 47 -22.49 -7.15 2.26
N GLY A 48 -21.33 -6.51 2.31
CA GLY A 48 -20.01 -7.08 2.54
C GLY A 48 -19.20 -7.27 1.25
N LYS A 49 -19.83 -7.29 0.07
CA LYS A 49 -19.15 -7.55 -1.21
C LYS A 49 -18.14 -6.46 -1.55
N ALA A 50 -18.49 -5.19 -1.37
CA ALA A 50 -17.61 -4.07 -1.71
C ALA A 50 -16.38 -4.03 -0.79
N SER A 51 -16.57 -4.16 0.53
CA SER A 51 -15.46 -4.23 1.47
C SER A 51 -14.59 -5.45 1.24
N THR A 52 -15.18 -6.63 1.00
CA THR A 52 -14.40 -7.85 0.70
C THR A 52 -13.47 -7.64 -0.50
N ILE A 53 -13.95 -7.03 -1.59
CA ILE A 53 -13.08 -6.73 -2.75
C ILE A 53 -11.95 -5.77 -2.38
N LYS A 54 -12.24 -4.71 -1.62
CA LYS A 54 -11.22 -3.75 -1.15
C LYS A 54 -10.17 -4.42 -0.26
N MET A 55 -10.58 -5.32 0.63
CA MET A 55 -9.70 -6.03 1.54
C MET A 55 -8.82 -7.05 0.79
N CYS A 56 -9.41 -7.85 -0.10
CA CYS A 56 -8.65 -8.76 -0.97
C CYS A 56 -7.63 -8.02 -1.85
N ARG A 57 -8.02 -6.89 -2.46
CA ARG A 57 -7.08 -6.05 -3.24
C ARG A 57 -5.95 -5.49 -2.37
N SER A 58 -6.22 -5.18 -1.10
CA SER A 58 -5.21 -4.66 -0.18
C SER A 58 -4.08 -5.64 0.08
N VAL A 59 -4.36 -6.96 0.08
CA VAL A 59 -3.32 -8.00 0.17
C VAL A 59 -2.25 -7.79 -0.89
N PHE A 60 -2.66 -7.65 -2.16
CA PHE A 60 -1.73 -7.46 -3.26
C PHE A 60 -1.05 -6.09 -3.21
N MET A 61 -1.83 -5.01 -3.10
CA MET A 61 -1.30 -3.64 -3.22
C MET A 61 -0.33 -3.28 -2.08
N LYS A 62 -0.63 -3.68 -0.85
CA LYS A 62 0.24 -3.42 0.31
C LYS A 62 1.33 -4.47 0.42
N GLY A 63 1.04 -5.73 0.07
CA GLY A 63 2.05 -6.78 0.00
C GLY A 63 3.17 -6.44 -0.99
N LEU A 64 2.83 -5.96 -2.18
CA LEU A 64 3.81 -5.51 -3.17
C LEU A 64 4.68 -4.37 -2.63
N SER A 65 4.08 -3.43 -1.90
CA SER A 65 4.82 -2.34 -1.23
C SER A 65 5.81 -2.84 -0.18
N ALA A 66 5.44 -3.86 0.61
CA ALA A 66 6.34 -4.46 1.59
C ALA A 66 7.47 -5.26 0.92
N ILE A 67 7.16 -6.02 -0.15
CA ILE A 67 8.16 -6.74 -0.95
C ILE A 67 9.16 -5.76 -1.57
N MET A 68 8.68 -4.67 -2.18
CA MET A 68 9.55 -3.64 -2.76
C MET A 68 10.44 -3.00 -1.69
N LEU A 69 9.92 -2.74 -0.49
CA LEU A 69 10.70 -2.14 0.59
C LEU A 69 11.82 -3.09 1.05
N GLU A 70 11.48 -4.35 1.31
CA GLU A 70 12.46 -5.34 1.73
C GLU A 70 13.51 -5.62 0.66
N CYS A 71 13.08 -5.74 -0.60
CA CYS A 71 13.98 -5.90 -1.74
C CYS A 71 14.93 -4.71 -1.87
N ALA A 72 14.43 -3.47 -1.77
CA ALA A 72 15.24 -2.26 -1.86
C ALA A 72 16.26 -2.18 -0.71
N MET A 73 15.84 -2.49 0.53
CA MET A 73 16.73 -2.55 1.69
C MET A 73 17.86 -3.57 1.50
N ALA A 74 17.53 -4.78 1.04
CA ALA A 74 18.50 -5.84 0.82
C ALA A 74 19.45 -5.52 -0.34
N ALA A 75 18.91 -5.03 -1.45
CA ALA A 75 19.66 -4.64 -2.64
C ALA A 75 20.67 -3.52 -2.33
N ASP A 76 20.22 -2.50 -1.59
CA ASP A 76 21.06 -1.38 -1.19
C ASP A 76 22.16 -1.80 -0.21
N THR A 77 21.82 -2.65 0.78
CA THR A 77 22.82 -3.21 1.71
C THR A 77 23.86 -4.06 0.97
N ALA A 78 23.47 -4.72 -0.12
CA ALA A 78 24.36 -5.52 -0.96
C ALA A 78 25.11 -4.70 -2.03
N GLY A 79 24.81 -3.41 -2.19
CA GLY A 79 25.37 -2.56 -3.25
C GLY A 79 24.96 -3.01 -4.66
N ALA A 80 23.79 -3.62 -4.82
CA ALA A 80 23.35 -4.28 -6.05
C ALA A 80 21.97 -3.78 -6.55
N THR A 81 21.59 -2.55 -6.22
CA THR A 81 20.27 -1.97 -6.55
C THR A 81 20.00 -1.97 -8.05
N ASP A 82 20.96 -1.52 -8.86
CA ASP A 82 20.78 -1.41 -10.31
C ASP A 82 20.70 -2.80 -10.98
N GLU A 83 21.53 -3.75 -10.57
CA GLU A 83 21.53 -5.12 -11.06
C GLU A 83 20.21 -5.83 -10.74
N ILE A 84 19.69 -5.64 -9.53
CA ILE A 84 18.42 -6.22 -9.11
C ILE A 84 17.25 -5.61 -9.90
N LEU A 85 17.20 -4.29 -10.06
CA LEU A 85 16.17 -3.63 -10.86
C LEU A 85 16.23 -4.05 -12.34
N ALA A 86 17.43 -4.17 -12.92
CA ALA A 86 17.62 -4.65 -14.28
C ALA A 86 17.15 -6.11 -14.44
N SER A 87 17.42 -6.96 -13.46
CA SER A 87 16.97 -8.35 -13.43
C SER A 87 15.44 -8.47 -13.36
N ILE A 88 14.79 -7.67 -12.49
CA ILE A 88 13.34 -7.60 -12.39
C ILE A 88 12.73 -7.12 -13.72
N ASN A 89 13.29 -6.07 -14.32
CA ASN A 89 12.81 -5.55 -15.61
C ASN A 89 12.93 -6.56 -16.76
N LYS A 90 14.02 -7.36 -16.78
CA LYS A 90 14.18 -8.44 -17.76
C LYS A 90 13.09 -9.52 -17.62
N THR A 91 12.70 -9.82 -16.38
CA THR A 91 11.68 -10.85 -16.09
C THR A 91 10.27 -10.34 -16.35
N TYR A 92 10.01 -9.08 -15.98
CA TYR A 92 8.70 -8.43 -16.10
C TYR A 92 8.85 -7.12 -16.90
N PRO A 93 8.96 -7.21 -18.23
CA PRO A 93 9.15 -6.02 -19.07
C PRO A 93 7.87 -5.18 -19.14
N GLY A 94 8.02 -3.91 -19.55
CA GLY A 94 6.90 -2.98 -19.76
C GLY A 94 6.51 -2.13 -18.55
N ILE A 95 7.21 -2.31 -17.42
CA ILE A 95 7.09 -1.47 -16.23
C ILE A 95 8.41 -0.73 -16.03
N ASP A 96 8.35 0.58 -15.85
CA ASP A 96 9.48 1.32 -15.30
C ASP A 96 9.61 0.98 -13.81
N TRP A 97 10.42 -0.04 -13.52
CA TRP A 97 10.57 -0.56 -12.16
C TRP A 97 11.23 0.44 -11.23
N LYS A 98 12.16 1.26 -11.71
CA LYS A 98 12.78 2.31 -10.88
C LYS A 98 11.71 3.31 -10.45
N GLN A 99 10.91 3.81 -11.38
CA GLN A 99 9.80 4.71 -11.05
C GLN A 99 8.72 4.04 -10.17
N ALA A 100 8.44 2.76 -10.39
CA ALA A 100 7.48 2.00 -9.60
C ALA A 100 7.93 1.85 -8.13
N PHE A 101 9.21 1.52 -7.91
CA PHE A 101 9.82 1.50 -6.58
C PHE A 101 9.78 2.90 -5.95
N THR A 102 10.24 3.94 -6.65
CA THR A 102 10.23 5.32 -6.14
C THR A 102 8.84 5.74 -5.67
N ARG A 103 7.81 5.60 -6.52
CA ARG A 103 6.45 6.01 -6.18
C ARG A 103 5.88 5.22 -5.00
N THR A 104 6.09 3.91 -4.99
CA THR A 104 5.54 3.03 -3.97
C THR A 104 6.19 3.28 -2.62
N LEU A 105 7.52 3.38 -2.60
CA LEU A 105 8.29 3.56 -1.38
C LEU A 105 8.16 4.99 -0.83
N LYS A 106 8.03 6.02 -1.68
CA LYS A 106 7.72 7.39 -1.21
C LYS A 106 6.46 7.43 -0.36
N GLY A 107 5.38 6.76 -0.80
CA GLY A 107 4.15 6.64 -0.02
C GLY A 107 4.31 5.78 1.23
N ALA A 108 5.09 4.70 1.15
CA ALA A 108 5.37 3.83 2.29
C ALA A 108 6.16 4.57 3.39
N SER A 109 7.17 5.36 3.04
CA SER A 109 7.99 6.10 4.01
C SER A 109 7.18 7.03 4.92
N ILE A 110 6.07 7.59 4.42
CA ILE A 110 5.21 8.49 5.20
C ILE A 110 4.08 7.72 5.93
N HIS A 111 3.53 6.68 5.32
CA HIS A 111 2.29 6.04 5.78
C HIS A 111 2.45 4.62 6.31
N ALA A 112 3.69 4.12 6.47
CA ALA A 112 4.00 2.76 6.89
C ALA A 112 3.19 2.29 8.12
N GLY A 113 3.21 3.05 9.23
CA GLY A 113 2.53 2.66 10.47
C GLY A 113 1.00 2.56 10.31
N ARG A 114 0.37 3.50 9.59
CA ARG A 114 -1.06 3.43 9.28
C ARG A 114 -1.36 2.18 8.43
N ARG A 115 -0.57 1.97 7.37
CA ARG A 115 -0.75 0.84 6.45
C ARG A 115 -0.51 -0.50 7.14
N ALA A 116 0.37 -0.57 8.13
CA ALA A 116 0.55 -1.75 8.98
C ALA A 116 -0.73 -2.07 9.76
N GLY A 117 -1.35 -1.07 10.41
CA GLY A 117 -2.65 -1.22 11.08
C GLY A 117 -3.74 -1.74 10.14
N GLU A 118 -3.87 -1.14 8.95
CA GLU A 118 -4.83 -1.58 7.93
C GLU A 118 -4.58 -3.04 7.49
N MET A 119 -3.34 -3.53 7.49
CA MET A 119 -3.05 -4.93 7.16
C MET A 119 -3.47 -5.93 8.23
N LYS A 120 -3.62 -5.50 9.49
CA LYS A 120 -4.24 -6.31 10.55
C LYS A 120 -5.74 -6.51 10.31
N GLU A 121 -6.42 -5.45 9.85
CA GLU A 121 -7.83 -5.56 9.43
C GLU A 121 -7.98 -6.49 8.22
N VAL A 122 -7.07 -6.38 7.23
CA VAL A 122 -7.03 -7.30 6.09
C VAL A 122 -6.80 -8.74 6.54
N ALA A 123 -5.94 -8.97 7.52
CA ALA A 123 -5.72 -10.31 8.08
C ALA A 123 -7.01 -10.88 8.69
N ALA A 124 -7.71 -10.10 9.52
CA ALA A 124 -8.99 -10.51 10.10
C ALA A 124 -10.04 -10.84 9.03
N THR A 125 -10.16 -10.03 7.96
CA THR A 125 -11.06 -10.34 6.85
C THR A 125 -10.69 -11.63 6.13
N LEU A 126 -9.40 -11.93 5.96
CA LEU A 126 -9.00 -13.21 5.35
C LEU A 126 -9.35 -14.41 6.23
N GLU A 127 -9.19 -14.29 7.55
CA GLU A 127 -9.60 -15.34 8.50
C GLU A 127 -11.11 -15.61 8.44
N GLU A 128 -11.94 -14.57 8.36
CA GLU A 128 -13.39 -14.69 8.15
C GLU A 128 -13.74 -15.39 6.83
N LEU A 129 -12.91 -15.23 5.80
CA LEU A 129 -13.04 -15.91 4.50
C LEU A 129 -12.46 -17.33 4.50
N GLY A 130 -11.89 -17.81 5.63
CA GLY A 130 -11.25 -19.13 5.73
C GLY A 130 -9.87 -19.21 5.08
N VAL A 131 -9.19 -18.08 4.88
CA VAL A 131 -7.84 -17.99 4.29
C VAL A 131 -6.84 -17.58 5.37
N ALA A 132 -5.80 -18.40 5.58
CA ALA A 132 -4.73 -18.05 6.53
C ALA A 132 -3.98 -16.77 6.07
N PRO A 133 -3.91 -15.71 6.89
CA PRO A 133 -3.41 -14.40 6.47
C PRO A 133 -1.87 -14.26 6.51
N LEU A 134 -1.13 -15.27 6.06
CA LEU A 134 0.33 -15.36 6.21
C LEU A 134 1.05 -14.11 5.66
N MET A 135 0.77 -13.76 4.40
CA MET A 135 1.39 -12.61 3.75
C MET A 135 0.87 -11.28 4.28
N SER A 136 -0.39 -11.22 4.72
CA SER A 136 -0.96 -9.99 5.29
C SER A 136 -0.30 -9.64 6.62
N LEU A 137 -0.06 -10.63 7.47
CA LEU A 137 0.67 -10.46 8.73
C LEU A 137 2.14 -10.09 8.49
N ALA A 138 2.83 -10.77 7.55
CA ALA A 138 4.20 -10.42 7.20
C ALA A 138 4.30 -8.98 6.63
N THR A 139 3.35 -8.58 5.78
CA THR A 139 3.25 -7.21 5.25
C THR A 139 3.05 -6.20 6.39
N SER A 140 2.16 -6.50 7.34
CA SER A 140 1.97 -5.66 8.53
C SER A 140 3.27 -5.51 9.31
N ALA A 141 4.00 -6.60 9.56
CA ALA A 141 5.25 -6.57 10.31
C ALA A 141 6.32 -5.74 9.58
N ARG A 142 6.47 -5.92 8.26
CA ARG A 142 7.47 -5.18 7.48
C ARG A 142 7.22 -3.67 7.47
N LEU A 143 5.96 -3.26 7.32
CA LEU A 143 5.56 -1.86 7.37
C LEU A 143 5.64 -1.29 8.79
N GLN A 144 5.32 -2.09 9.81
CA GLN A 144 5.47 -1.65 11.20
C GLN A 144 6.94 -1.38 11.53
N ASP A 145 7.85 -2.27 11.14
CA ASP A 145 9.28 -2.05 11.34
C ASP A 145 9.78 -0.77 10.69
N ALA A 146 9.32 -0.45 9.48
CA ALA A 146 9.64 0.83 8.82
C ALA A 146 9.15 2.05 9.60
N ALA A 147 7.99 1.94 10.26
CA ALA A 147 7.50 2.98 11.16
C ALA A 147 8.33 3.06 12.45
N ASP A 148 8.71 1.91 13.01
CA ASP A 148 9.44 1.80 14.28
C ASP A 148 10.88 2.33 14.17
N ILE A 149 11.52 2.19 13.01
CA ILE A 149 12.83 2.82 12.75
C ILE A 149 12.75 4.34 12.51
N GLY A 150 11.56 4.94 12.59
CA GLY A 150 11.40 6.39 12.44
C GLY A 150 11.52 6.88 10.99
N LEU A 151 11.34 6.02 9.98
CA LEU A 151 11.50 6.37 8.56
C LEU A 151 10.66 7.58 8.15
N ARG A 152 9.47 7.75 8.75
CA ARG A 152 8.62 8.91 8.50
C ARG A 152 9.29 10.23 8.89
N ALA A 153 9.91 10.29 10.07
CA ALA A 153 10.55 11.51 10.55
C ALA A 153 11.71 11.91 9.64
N VAL A 154 12.53 10.93 9.22
CA VAL A 154 13.61 11.15 8.25
C VAL A 154 13.06 11.63 6.91
N ALA A 155 11.99 11.00 6.39
CA ALA A 155 11.38 11.40 5.12
C ALA A 155 10.67 12.76 5.16
N GLU A 156 10.18 13.19 6.31
CA GLU A 156 9.62 14.55 6.50
C GLU A 156 10.73 15.61 6.57
N ALA A 157 11.88 15.29 7.18
CA ALA A 157 13.05 16.15 7.20
C ALA A 157 13.76 16.23 5.84
N ASN A 158 13.81 15.11 5.13
CA ASN A 158 14.46 14.92 3.83
C ASN A 158 13.45 14.36 2.80
N PRO A 159 12.55 15.20 2.23
CA PRO A 159 11.53 14.75 1.29
C PRO A 159 12.14 14.06 0.06
N PRO A 160 11.89 12.76 -0.16
CA PRO A 160 12.55 12.03 -1.24
C PRO A 160 11.86 12.25 -2.59
N GLU A 161 12.64 12.42 -3.66
CA GLU A 161 12.14 12.51 -5.04
C GLU A 161 12.61 11.35 -5.93
N THR A 162 13.74 10.74 -5.58
CA THR A 162 14.35 9.61 -6.30
C THR A 162 14.39 8.34 -5.46
N LEU A 163 14.71 7.20 -6.08
CA LEU A 163 14.90 5.95 -5.33
C LEU A 163 16.12 6.05 -4.42
N GLU A 164 17.16 6.74 -4.87
CA GLU A 164 18.39 6.99 -4.15
C GLU A 164 18.15 7.79 -2.86
N ASP A 165 17.29 8.81 -2.91
CA ASP A 165 16.88 9.57 -1.73
C ASP A 165 16.14 8.68 -0.72
N ILE A 166 15.25 7.82 -1.21
CA ILE A 166 14.49 6.88 -0.37
C ILE A 166 15.44 5.91 0.32
N LEU A 167 16.41 5.35 -0.41
CA LEU A 167 17.40 4.45 0.13
C LEU A 167 18.31 5.15 1.15
N ALA A 168 18.67 6.41 0.90
CA ALA A 168 19.41 7.23 1.87
C ALA A 168 18.62 7.42 3.17
N ASN A 169 17.33 7.77 3.09
CA ASN A 169 16.47 7.92 4.25
C ASN A 169 16.32 6.61 5.03
N VAL A 170 16.21 5.48 4.32
CA VAL A 170 16.14 4.15 4.93
C VAL A 170 17.44 3.81 5.67
N ARG A 171 18.61 4.13 5.10
CA ARG A 171 19.90 3.93 5.79
C ARG A 171 19.99 4.75 7.06
N GLU A 172 19.66 6.04 6.99
CA GLU A 172 19.67 6.95 8.14
C GLU A 172 18.71 6.50 9.26
N ALA A 173 17.48 6.11 8.90
CA ALA A 173 16.51 5.61 9.86
C ALA A 173 16.99 4.31 10.55
N ARG A 174 17.67 3.43 9.81
CA ARG A 174 18.21 2.19 10.37
C ARG A 174 19.42 2.41 11.27
N SER A 175 20.31 3.37 10.96
CA SER A 175 21.45 3.69 11.82
C SER A 175 20.99 4.31 13.14
N GLY A 176 20.02 5.23 13.11
CA GLY A 176 19.49 5.84 14.34
C GLY A 176 18.88 4.85 15.32
N ARG A 177 18.36 3.71 14.84
CA ARG A 177 17.89 2.61 15.71
C ARG A 177 19.03 1.82 16.35
N ALA A 178 20.16 1.64 15.65
CA ALA A 178 21.32 0.97 16.22
C ALA A 178 21.90 1.78 17.38
N ASP A 179 21.99 3.10 17.20
CA ASP A 179 22.52 4.02 18.20
C ASP A 179 21.61 4.16 19.45
N ALA A 180 20.29 3.93 19.31
CA ALA A 180 19.33 3.98 20.42
C ALA A 180 19.21 2.66 21.20
N ALA A 181 19.84 1.58 20.72
CA ALA A 181 19.83 0.26 21.36
C ALA A 181 21.10 -0.01 22.21
N GLU A 182 22.05 0.92 22.21
CA GLU A 182 23.27 0.94 23.02
C GLU A 182 23.12 1.85 24.24
#